data_AF-A0A536WWJ9-F1
#
_entry.id   AF-A0A536WWJ9-F1
#
_cell.length_a   1.000
_cell.length_b   1.000
_cell.length_c   1.000
_cell.angle_alpha   90.00
_cell.angle_beta   90.00
_cell.angle_gamma   90.00
#
_symmetry.space_group_name_H-M   'P 1'
#
loop_
_entity.id
_entity.type
_entity.pdbx_description
1 polymer ?
#
loop_
_entity_poly.entity_id
_entity_poly.type
_entity_poly.pdbx_seq_one_letter_code
_entity_poly.pdbx_strand_id
1 'polypeptide(L)'
;MPACSTRFARPGAAEVLFRKTFAALLVIGALTGAHAATPGHEVIPLYDGPGGATCDYFNVGGRVKWHHKRGDWRDINGVVQGPAPFASAIIESIDKSRVIEWDLTALARRWLKTPEANQGVALTAVPGRAGGSVYFHSREADDPQLRPRLVLEYGDNSRQTVAPEADVHLDCSTVQPLGKDKLLLAGRDTITAMRFVLNASAGDDLRRATLQLTTNAKQYGNVKDYPLDRGITKDPDVLMGTGFESALWFSDWSYVSPTLTFGTLASDDALGFKPLDGKALRVKIPHGGNVGLDLGYDFKGKTGSEPEEIYFRYYLRFADDFV
;
A
#
# COMPACT_ATOMS: atom_id res chain seq x y z
N MET A 1 -12.85 -5.38 37.09
CA MET A 1 -11.50 -5.45 36.46
C MET A 1 -11.43 -6.72 35.62
N PRO A 2 -10.70 -6.69 34.49
CA PRO A 2 -11.22 -6.91 33.12
C PRO A 2 -10.86 -8.32 32.57
N ALA A 3 -11.27 -8.80 31.39
CA ALA A 3 -11.17 -8.21 30.06
C ALA A 3 -11.87 -9.07 28.98
N CYS A 4 -11.82 -8.56 27.74
CA CYS A 4 -12.11 -9.20 26.44
C CYS A 4 -13.52 -8.89 25.89
N SER A 5 -13.73 -8.33 24.69
CA SER A 5 -12.88 -8.27 23.50
C SER A 5 -13.03 -6.94 22.77
N THR A 6 -11.92 -6.34 22.39
CA THR A 6 -11.86 -5.29 21.36
C THR A 6 -11.94 -5.95 19.98
N ARG A 7 -13.11 -5.89 19.33
CA ARG A 7 -13.21 -6.02 17.87
C ARG A 7 -13.31 -4.62 17.28
N PHE A 8 -12.26 -4.21 16.58
CA PHE A 8 -12.32 -3.07 15.67
C PHE A 8 -13.09 -3.49 14.41
N ALA A 9 -14.29 -2.94 14.23
CA ALA A 9 -14.88 -2.71 12.93
C ALA A 9 -15.20 -1.21 12.86
N ARG A 10 -14.70 -0.53 11.82
CA ARG A 10 -14.85 0.91 11.58
C ARG A 10 -15.47 1.14 10.19
N PRO A 11 -16.16 2.28 9.99
CA PRO A 11 -17.44 2.46 9.26
C PRO A 11 -17.23 2.59 7.74
N GLY A 12 -18.18 2.58 6.80
CA GLY A 12 -19.64 2.87 6.71
C GLY A 12 -19.83 3.62 5.37
N ALA A 13 -20.86 3.37 4.56
CA ALA A 13 -20.91 3.64 3.10
C ALA A 13 -20.67 5.10 2.61
N ALA A 14 -19.78 5.25 1.63
CA ALA A 14 -19.68 6.38 0.68
C ALA A 14 -19.13 5.86 -0.66
N GLU A 15 -19.75 6.25 -1.78
CA GLU A 15 -19.37 5.80 -3.12
C GLU A 15 -18.71 6.92 -3.92
N VAL A 16 -17.53 6.67 -4.48
CA VAL A 16 -16.72 7.68 -5.20
C VAL A 16 -16.00 7.06 -6.41
N LEU A 17 -16.11 7.74 -7.55
CA LEU A 17 -15.51 7.41 -8.84
C LEU A 17 -14.50 8.50 -9.25
N PHE A 18 -13.22 8.16 -9.52
CA PHE A 18 -12.12 9.11 -9.81
C PHE A 18 -11.63 9.12 -11.28
N ARG A 19 -10.96 10.21 -11.69
CA ARG A 19 -10.44 10.54 -13.03
C ARG A 19 -9.19 11.42 -12.93
N LYS A 20 -8.04 10.80 -12.69
CA LYS A 20 -6.67 11.21 -13.08
C LYS A 20 -6.30 12.71 -13.07
N THR A 21 -5.79 13.19 -11.94
CA THR A 21 -4.58 14.00 -11.71
C THR A 21 -4.53 14.50 -10.25
N PHE A 22 -3.50 14.11 -9.48
CA PHE A 22 -2.46 15.03 -8.97
C PHE A 22 -1.55 14.40 -7.90
N ALA A 23 -0.33 14.91 -7.94
CA ALA A 23 0.85 14.63 -7.15
C ALA A 23 0.62 14.45 -5.63
N ALA A 24 0.78 13.22 -5.14
CA ALA A 24 1.20 13.02 -3.77
C ALA A 24 2.70 13.23 -3.66
N LEU A 25 3.11 14.09 -2.73
CA LEU A 25 4.50 14.26 -2.37
C LEU A 25 4.95 13.04 -1.53
N LEU A 26 5.18 11.91 -2.18
CA LEU A 26 5.36 10.65 -1.48
C LEU A 26 6.81 10.48 -1.09
N VAL A 27 7.17 10.91 0.12
CA VAL A 27 8.50 10.72 0.70
C VAL A 27 8.60 9.25 1.07
N ILE A 28 8.98 8.39 0.13
CA ILE A 28 9.29 6.99 0.42
C ILE A 28 10.76 6.96 0.76
N GLY A 29 11.13 6.50 1.95
CA GLY A 29 12.53 6.66 2.32
C GLY A 29 13.08 5.95 3.53
N ALA A 30 12.30 5.28 4.36
CA ALA A 30 12.93 4.61 5.49
C ALA A 30 13.55 3.27 5.06
N LEU A 31 14.54 3.31 4.16
CA LEU A 31 15.44 2.21 3.80
C LEU A 31 16.29 1.82 4.99
N THR A 32 15.72 0.95 5.80
CA THR A 32 16.25 0.60 7.11
C THR A 32 16.68 -0.85 7.12
N GLY A 33 17.78 -1.17 7.80
CA GLY A 33 18.27 -2.55 7.87
C GLY A 33 17.23 -3.43 8.56
N ALA A 34 16.68 -4.43 7.87
CA ALA A 34 15.81 -5.41 8.52
C ALA A 34 16.59 -6.11 9.62
N HIS A 35 15.99 -6.63 10.69
CA HIS A 35 16.71 -7.52 11.62
C HIS A 35 15.71 -8.47 12.25
N ALA A 36 15.97 -9.77 12.21
CA ALA A 36 15.42 -10.67 13.22
C ALA A 36 16.33 -10.58 14.46
N ALA A 37 15.82 -10.12 15.60
CA ALA A 37 16.60 -10.21 16.83
C ALA A 37 16.59 -11.67 17.32
N THR A 38 17.65 -12.41 17.03
CA THR A 38 17.93 -13.71 17.64
C THR A 38 19.33 -13.67 18.26
N PRO A 39 19.47 -13.66 19.60
CA PRO A 39 20.77 -13.78 20.24
C PRO A 39 21.42 -15.13 19.89
N GLY A 40 22.62 -15.10 19.32
CA GLY A 40 23.50 -16.28 19.23
C GLY A 40 23.27 -17.25 18.07
N HIS A 41 22.40 -16.95 17.10
CA HIS A 41 22.19 -17.79 15.90
C HIS A 41 22.59 -17.08 14.61
N GLU A 42 22.95 -17.90 13.62
CA GLU A 42 23.23 -17.53 12.23
C GLU A 42 22.19 -16.53 11.70
N VAL A 43 22.67 -15.49 11.04
CA VAL A 43 21.85 -14.40 10.52
C VAL A 43 20.97 -14.94 9.38
N ILE A 44 19.69 -15.19 9.67
CA ILE A 44 18.72 -15.67 8.67
C ILE A 44 18.51 -14.53 7.65
N PRO A 45 18.79 -14.74 6.35
CA PRO A 45 18.54 -13.73 5.34
C PRO A 45 17.04 -13.59 5.09
N LEU A 46 16.63 -12.42 4.57
CA LEU A 46 15.26 -12.23 4.07
C LEU A 46 14.95 -13.30 3.03
N TYR A 47 13.86 -14.03 3.26
CA TYR A 47 13.38 -15.07 2.37
C TYR A 47 11.95 -14.75 1.94
N ASP A 48 11.67 -14.86 0.64
CA ASP A 48 10.43 -14.39 0.02
C ASP A 48 9.65 -15.51 -0.71
N GLY A 49 10.14 -16.76 -0.59
CA GLY A 49 9.48 -17.94 -1.14
C GLY A 49 8.39 -18.51 -0.22
N PRO A 50 7.90 -19.74 -0.49
CA PRO A 50 6.95 -20.43 0.36
C PRO A 50 7.45 -20.54 1.81
N GLY A 51 6.71 -19.98 2.76
CA GLY A 51 7.14 -19.91 4.16
C GLY A 51 8.09 -18.74 4.48
N GLY A 52 8.25 -17.78 3.56
CA GLY A 52 9.03 -16.56 3.73
C GLY A 52 8.35 -15.50 4.60
N ALA A 53 8.76 -14.25 4.38
CA ALA A 53 8.27 -13.11 5.14
C ALA A 53 6.80 -12.79 4.84
N THR A 54 6.09 -12.37 5.89
CA THR A 54 4.69 -11.91 5.89
C THR A 54 4.58 -10.70 6.84
N CYS A 55 3.39 -10.10 6.96
CA CYS A 55 3.17 -9.03 7.94
C CYS A 55 3.55 -9.42 9.38
N ASP A 56 3.29 -10.65 9.82
CA ASP A 56 3.54 -11.08 11.21
C ASP A 56 4.88 -11.80 11.39
N TYR A 57 5.43 -12.40 10.33
CA TYR A 57 6.63 -13.24 10.41
C TYR A 57 7.73 -12.76 9.47
N PHE A 58 8.96 -12.71 9.98
CA PHE A 58 10.15 -12.60 9.14
C PHE A 58 10.36 -13.88 8.32
N ASN A 59 10.06 -15.02 8.93
CA ASN A 59 10.14 -16.32 8.30
C ASN A 59 9.06 -17.23 8.90
N VAL A 60 8.01 -17.52 8.13
CA VAL A 60 6.91 -18.40 8.56
C VAL A 60 7.41 -19.83 8.76
N GLY A 61 8.26 -20.36 7.87
CA GLY A 61 8.78 -21.72 7.93
C GLY A 61 9.57 -22.02 9.20
N GLY A 62 10.38 -21.05 9.64
CA GLY A 62 11.14 -21.08 10.90
C GLY A 62 10.37 -20.54 12.11
N ARG A 63 9.11 -20.11 11.93
CA ARG A 63 8.28 -19.44 12.96
C ARG A 63 8.95 -18.23 13.63
N VAL A 64 9.78 -17.52 12.87
CA VAL A 64 10.47 -16.32 13.33
C VAL A 64 9.56 -15.13 13.11
N LYS A 65 9.06 -14.56 14.21
CA LYS A 65 8.22 -13.36 14.18
C LYS A 65 9.06 -12.11 14.06
N TRP A 66 8.47 -11.09 13.47
CA TRP A 66 8.93 -9.73 13.71
C TRP A 66 8.61 -9.32 15.15
N HIS A 67 9.43 -8.47 15.76
CA HIS A 67 9.11 -7.80 17.01
C HIS A 67 8.02 -6.75 16.77
N HIS A 68 8.10 -6.04 15.65
CA HIS A 68 7.07 -5.11 15.18
C HIS A 68 6.41 -5.67 13.91
N LYS A 69 5.07 -5.72 13.91
CA LYS A 69 4.31 -6.09 12.71
C LYS A 69 4.78 -5.24 11.51
N ARG A 70 4.87 -5.88 10.34
CA ARG A 70 5.37 -5.32 9.07
C ARG A 70 6.88 -5.09 9.00
N GLY A 71 7.65 -5.55 9.99
CA GLY A 71 9.11 -5.54 9.91
C GLY A 71 9.78 -4.78 11.04
N ASP A 72 10.97 -5.25 11.38
CA ASP A 72 11.88 -4.59 12.31
C ASP A 72 12.97 -3.88 11.55
N TRP A 73 13.24 -2.62 11.91
CA TRP A 73 14.20 -1.86 11.13
C TRP A 73 15.01 -0.83 11.90
N ARG A 74 16.16 -0.43 11.34
CA ARG A 74 17.03 0.62 11.87
C ARG A 74 17.29 1.74 10.88
N ASP A 75 17.14 2.97 11.36
CA ASP A 75 17.28 4.20 10.57
C ASP A 75 18.76 4.59 10.36
N ILE A 76 19.03 5.72 9.70
CA ILE A 76 20.41 6.15 9.42
C ILE A 76 21.22 6.38 10.70
N ASN A 77 20.60 6.75 11.82
CA ASN A 77 21.25 6.93 13.11
C ASN A 77 21.36 5.61 13.91
N GLY A 78 20.89 4.49 13.34
CA GLY A 78 20.88 3.18 14.00
C GLY A 78 19.72 2.99 14.98
N VAL A 79 18.77 3.94 15.02
CA VAL A 79 17.61 3.89 15.92
C VAL A 79 16.61 2.87 15.40
N VAL A 80 16.20 1.94 16.27
CA VAL A 80 15.16 0.95 15.97
C VAL A 80 13.84 1.67 15.73
N GLN A 81 13.15 1.36 14.63
CA GLN A 81 11.91 2.02 14.23
C GLN A 81 12.06 3.55 14.09
N GLY A 82 13.28 4.02 13.83
CA GLY A 82 13.61 5.43 13.82
C GLY A 82 13.03 6.17 12.62
N PRO A 83 12.77 7.48 12.75
CA PRO A 83 12.15 8.29 11.71
C PRO A 83 13.13 8.85 10.68
N ALA A 84 14.46 8.67 10.86
CA ALA A 84 15.48 9.28 10.00
C ALA A 84 15.87 8.36 8.82
N PRO A 85 15.29 8.56 7.62
CA PRO A 85 15.55 7.70 6.47
C PRO A 85 17.01 7.73 6.03
N PHE A 86 17.48 6.66 5.38
CA PHE A 86 18.76 6.70 4.66
C PHE A 86 18.70 7.55 3.40
N ALA A 87 17.55 7.57 2.73
CA ALA A 87 17.30 8.35 1.53
C ALA A 87 15.81 8.61 1.41
N SER A 88 15.36 9.65 0.72
CA SER A 88 13.94 9.78 0.41
C SER A 88 13.72 10.41 -0.95
N ALA A 89 12.73 9.92 -1.68
CA ALA A 89 12.30 10.49 -2.95
C ALA A 89 10.84 10.90 -2.81
N ILE A 90 10.42 11.90 -3.57
CA ILE A 90 9.02 12.31 -3.73
C ILE A 90 8.48 11.66 -5.01
N ILE A 91 7.38 10.91 -4.91
CA ILE A 91 6.79 10.24 -6.07
C ILE A 91 5.39 10.76 -6.36
N GLU A 92 5.31 11.61 -7.38
CA GLU A 92 4.04 12.06 -7.95
C GLU A 92 3.34 10.92 -8.71
N SER A 93 2.00 10.90 -8.65
CA SER A 93 1.21 10.03 -9.52
C SER A 93 1.12 10.67 -10.89
N ILE A 94 1.72 10.04 -11.90
CA ILE A 94 1.69 10.52 -13.29
C ILE A 94 1.11 9.47 -14.25
N ASP A 95 0.59 8.37 -13.70
CA ASP A 95 0.02 7.22 -14.43
C ASP A 95 0.93 6.70 -15.54
N LYS A 96 2.23 6.77 -15.29
CA LYS A 96 3.27 6.29 -16.19
C LYS A 96 4.30 5.51 -15.39
N SER A 97 4.81 4.47 -16.04
CA SER A 97 5.97 3.76 -15.54
C SER A 97 7.18 4.67 -15.63
N ARG A 98 7.91 4.82 -14.52
CA ARG A 98 9.16 5.57 -14.46
C ARG A 98 10.09 4.97 -13.42
N VAL A 99 11.38 5.15 -13.64
CA VAL A 99 12.39 4.81 -12.64
C VAL A 99 12.42 5.89 -11.57
N ILE A 100 12.41 5.45 -10.32
CA ILE A 100 12.63 6.28 -9.14
C ILE A 100 13.95 5.84 -8.52
N GLU A 101 14.75 6.83 -8.12
CA GLU A 101 16.11 6.62 -7.62
C GLU A 101 16.26 7.08 -6.16
N TRP A 102 17.01 6.29 -5.38
CA TRP A 102 17.40 6.63 -4.02
C TRP A 102 18.90 6.45 -3.84
N ASP A 103 19.56 7.44 -3.25
CA ASP A 103 20.98 7.35 -2.87
C ASP A 103 21.15 6.55 -1.57
N LEU A 104 21.59 5.31 -1.71
CA LEU A 104 21.84 4.38 -0.61
C LEU A 104 23.32 4.22 -0.28
N THR A 105 24.17 5.17 -0.70
CA THR A 105 25.62 5.08 -0.53
C THR A 105 26.00 4.82 0.93
N ALA A 106 25.36 5.52 1.88
CA ALA A 106 25.62 5.33 3.31
C ALA A 106 25.24 3.92 3.81
N LEU A 107 24.15 3.34 3.29
CA LEU A 107 23.68 2.00 3.67
C LEU A 107 24.57 0.92 3.03
N ALA A 108 24.87 1.04 1.74
CA ALA A 108 25.73 0.10 1.02
C ALA A 108 27.15 0.04 1.62
N ARG A 109 27.73 1.19 2.02
CA ARG A 109 29.01 1.22 2.74
C ARG A 109 28.97 0.48 4.08
N ARG A 110 27.85 0.52 4.81
CA ARG A 110 27.67 -0.28 6.04
C ARG A 110 27.67 -1.76 5.73
N TRP A 111 26.95 -2.19 4.69
CA TRP A 111 26.94 -3.59 4.26
C TRP A 111 28.31 -4.07 3.79
N LEU A 112 29.08 -3.24 3.08
CA LEU A 112 30.43 -3.64 2.63
C LEU A 112 31.41 -3.75 3.80
N LYS A 113 31.28 -2.90 4.82
CA LYS A 113 32.10 -2.97 6.04
C LYS A 113 31.74 -4.15 6.95
N THR A 114 30.47 -4.54 6.97
CA THR A 114 29.94 -5.61 7.83
C THR A 114 28.92 -6.44 7.05
N PRO A 115 29.37 -7.31 6.11
CA PRO A 115 28.49 -8.07 5.22
C PRO A 115 27.47 -8.95 5.95
N GLU A 116 27.85 -9.50 7.10
CA GLU A 116 26.99 -10.30 7.97
C GLU A 116 25.84 -9.50 8.59
N ALA A 117 25.95 -8.18 8.69
CA ALA A 117 24.87 -7.29 9.15
C ALA A 117 23.90 -6.90 8.02
N ASN A 118 24.14 -7.35 6.78
CA ASN A 118 23.27 -7.04 5.64
C ASN A 118 22.01 -7.91 5.63
N GLN A 119 20.96 -7.30 6.14
CA GLN A 119 19.62 -7.87 6.23
C GLN A 119 18.67 -7.28 5.17
N GLY A 120 19.19 -6.49 4.24
CA GLY A 120 18.39 -5.80 3.25
C GLY A 120 17.82 -4.49 3.77
N VAL A 121 16.74 -4.05 3.12
CA VAL A 121 16.27 -2.69 3.11
C VAL A 121 14.75 -2.63 3.07
N ALA A 122 14.15 -1.77 3.88
CA ALA A 122 12.70 -1.62 3.95
C ALA A 122 12.24 -0.33 3.26
N LEU A 123 11.18 -0.35 2.47
CA LEU A 123 10.65 0.79 1.74
C LEU A 123 9.25 1.08 2.27
N THR A 124 9.08 2.27 2.86
CA THR A 124 7.82 2.71 3.46
C THR A 124 7.67 4.22 3.32
N ALA A 125 6.45 4.71 3.47
CA ALA A 125 6.17 6.14 3.56
C ALA A 125 6.85 6.74 4.80
N VAL A 126 7.42 7.93 4.67
CA VAL A 126 8.05 8.61 5.79
C VAL A 126 7.01 8.98 6.86
N PRO A 127 7.25 8.61 8.14
CA PRO A 127 6.35 8.92 9.24
C PRO A 127 6.03 10.41 9.33
N GLY A 128 4.78 10.74 9.70
CA GLY A 128 4.35 12.12 9.89
C GLY A 128 4.07 12.92 8.61
N ARG A 129 4.27 12.34 7.42
CA ARG A 129 3.87 12.96 6.14
C ARG A 129 2.58 12.33 5.59
N ALA A 130 1.79 13.14 4.89
CA ALA A 130 0.76 12.60 3.99
C ALA A 130 1.48 11.79 2.91
N GLY A 131 1.01 10.58 2.63
CA GLY A 131 1.69 9.73 1.65
C GLY A 131 0.77 8.60 1.21
N GLY A 132 0.72 8.32 -0.08
CA GLY A 132 -0.07 7.23 -0.66
C GLY A 132 0.55 5.86 -0.51
N SER A 133 0.09 4.97 -1.37
CA SER A 133 0.80 3.73 -1.68
C SER A 133 1.24 3.77 -3.14
N VAL A 134 2.40 3.21 -3.43
CA VAL A 134 2.97 3.12 -4.78
C VAL A 134 3.27 1.67 -5.08
N TYR A 135 2.90 1.24 -6.30
CA TYR A 135 3.29 -0.05 -6.82
C TYR A 135 4.57 0.09 -7.65
N PHE A 136 5.51 -0.80 -7.39
CA PHE A 136 6.73 -0.97 -8.17
C PHE A 136 6.73 -2.36 -8.80
N HIS A 137 7.45 -2.53 -9.90
CA HIS A 137 7.75 -3.84 -10.44
C HIS A 137 8.63 -4.62 -9.47
N SER A 138 8.31 -5.90 -9.23
CA SER A 138 9.13 -6.81 -8.43
C SER A 138 10.17 -7.54 -9.30
N ARG A 139 10.98 -8.39 -8.68
CA ARG A 139 11.88 -9.33 -9.34
C ARG A 139 11.13 -10.33 -10.23
N GLU A 140 9.87 -10.62 -9.94
CA GLU A 140 8.98 -11.47 -10.73
C GLU A 140 8.34 -10.75 -11.92
N ALA A 141 8.60 -9.45 -12.14
CA ALA A 141 8.11 -8.75 -13.32
C ALA A 141 8.56 -9.43 -14.62
N ASP A 142 7.66 -9.51 -15.60
CA ASP A 142 7.90 -10.22 -16.87
C ASP A 142 9.03 -9.58 -17.66
N ASP A 143 9.07 -8.24 -17.73
CA ASP A 143 10.15 -7.49 -18.36
C ASP A 143 11.32 -7.29 -17.37
N PRO A 144 12.50 -7.88 -17.65
CA PRO A 144 13.68 -7.71 -16.80
C PRO A 144 14.18 -6.26 -16.69
N GLN A 145 13.83 -5.37 -17.63
CA GLN A 145 14.20 -3.95 -17.57
C GLN A 145 13.44 -3.18 -16.50
N LEU A 146 12.26 -3.66 -16.10
CA LEU A 146 11.44 -3.01 -15.08
C LEU A 146 11.82 -3.45 -13.65
N ARG A 147 12.55 -4.56 -13.50
CA ARG A 147 12.89 -5.16 -12.20
C ARG A 147 13.76 -4.24 -11.32
N PRO A 148 13.66 -4.36 -9.98
CA PRO A 148 14.49 -3.63 -9.04
C PRO A 148 15.98 -3.85 -9.29
N ARG A 149 16.78 -2.81 -9.11
CA ARG A 149 18.25 -2.92 -9.18
C ARG A 149 18.94 -1.95 -8.23
N LEU A 150 20.07 -2.38 -7.69
CA LEU A 150 21.01 -1.53 -6.99
C LEU A 150 22.23 -1.31 -7.88
N VAL A 151 22.45 -0.06 -8.26
CA VAL A 151 23.57 0.35 -9.10
C VAL A 151 24.70 0.85 -8.20
N LEU A 152 25.89 0.27 -8.33
CA LEU A 152 27.10 0.65 -7.62
C LEU A 152 28.09 1.29 -8.59
N GLU A 153 28.65 2.42 -8.20
CA GLU A 153 29.71 3.13 -8.92
C GLU A 153 30.95 3.23 -8.02
N TYR A 154 32.10 2.81 -8.53
CA TYR A 154 33.36 2.75 -7.80
C TYR A 154 34.35 3.84 -8.26
N GLY A 155 35.49 3.95 -7.61
CA GLY A 155 36.46 5.00 -7.83
C GLY A 155 37.29 4.85 -9.10
N ASP A 156 37.44 3.62 -9.58
CA ASP A 156 37.96 3.31 -10.91
C ASP A 156 36.95 3.60 -12.05
N ASN A 157 35.77 4.17 -11.72
CA ASN A 157 34.63 4.41 -12.61
C ASN A 157 33.97 3.13 -13.14
N SER A 158 34.30 1.96 -12.60
CA SER A 158 33.55 0.75 -12.87
C SER A 158 32.14 0.85 -12.29
N ARG A 159 31.19 0.20 -12.95
CA ARG A 159 29.77 0.19 -12.57
C ARG A 159 29.29 -1.25 -12.48
N GLN A 160 28.63 -1.57 -11.36
CA GLN A 160 28.01 -2.86 -11.13
C GLN A 160 26.50 -2.68 -10.93
N THR A 161 25.71 -3.56 -11.52
CA THR A 161 24.26 -3.62 -11.28
C THR A 161 23.94 -4.92 -10.54
N VAL A 162 23.28 -4.81 -9.39
CA VAL A 162 22.94 -5.93 -8.51
C VAL A 162 21.42 -6.07 -8.46
N ALA A 163 20.90 -7.24 -8.78
CA ALA A 163 19.49 -7.58 -8.59
C ALA A 163 19.22 -7.95 -7.12
N PRO A 164 18.00 -7.75 -6.59
CA PRO A 164 17.67 -8.24 -5.26
C PRO A 164 17.70 -9.77 -5.23
N GLU A 165 18.28 -10.34 -4.17
CA GLU A 165 18.21 -11.77 -3.85
C GLU A 165 16.84 -12.12 -3.27
N ALA A 166 16.15 -11.15 -2.65
CA ALA A 166 14.77 -11.28 -2.19
C ALA A 166 14.03 -9.95 -2.26
N ASP A 167 12.74 -9.97 -2.60
CA ASP A 167 11.83 -8.84 -2.51
C ASP A 167 10.40 -9.27 -2.15
N VAL A 168 9.76 -8.51 -1.26
CA VAL A 168 8.44 -8.84 -0.75
C VAL A 168 7.76 -7.59 -0.22
N HIS A 169 6.45 -7.49 -0.37
CA HIS A 169 5.66 -6.50 0.35
C HIS A 169 4.87 -7.16 1.48
N LEU A 170 4.88 -6.51 2.64
CA LEU A 170 4.36 -7.01 3.90
C LEU A 170 2.96 -6.41 4.11
N ASP A 171 1.97 -7.03 3.47
CA ASP A 171 0.56 -6.68 3.62
C ASP A 171 -0.07 -7.50 4.75
N CYS A 172 -0.77 -6.81 5.67
CA CYS A 172 -1.48 -7.44 6.78
C CYS A 172 -2.92 -7.84 6.44
N SER A 173 -3.40 -7.52 5.23
CA SER A 173 -4.70 -7.98 4.72
C SER A 173 -4.71 -9.48 4.40
N THR A 174 -3.52 -10.08 4.30
CA THR A 174 -3.31 -11.50 4.02
C THR A 174 -2.27 -12.10 4.98
N VAL A 175 -2.34 -13.41 5.14
CA VAL A 175 -1.36 -14.20 5.89
C VAL A 175 -0.35 -14.90 4.97
N GLN A 176 -0.52 -14.78 3.66
CA GLN A 176 0.33 -15.44 2.67
C GLN A 176 1.63 -14.65 2.45
N PRO A 177 2.77 -15.31 2.21
CA PRO A 177 3.96 -14.67 1.67
C PRO A 177 3.68 -14.16 0.24
N LEU A 178 4.08 -12.92 -0.05
CA LEU A 178 3.78 -12.23 -1.31
C LEU A 178 5.02 -12.02 -2.19
N GLY A 179 6.13 -12.71 -1.90
CA GLY A 179 7.40 -12.58 -2.63
C GLY A 179 7.42 -13.26 -4.00
N LYS A 180 6.25 -13.61 -4.54
CA LYS A 180 6.06 -14.15 -5.90
C LYS A 180 5.13 -13.28 -6.73
N ASP A 181 4.65 -12.18 -6.16
CA ASP A 181 3.84 -11.20 -6.86
C ASP A 181 4.70 -10.41 -7.84
N LYS A 182 4.14 -10.04 -8.99
CA LYS A 182 4.83 -9.25 -10.02
C LYS A 182 5.02 -7.77 -9.65
N LEU A 183 4.35 -7.33 -8.58
CA LEU A 183 4.36 -5.97 -8.10
C LEU A 183 4.65 -5.95 -6.59
N LEU A 184 5.38 -4.91 -6.16
CA LEU A 184 5.65 -4.59 -4.77
C LEU A 184 4.82 -3.37 -4.39
N LEU A 185 4.17 -3.42 -3.23
CA LEU A 185 3.44 -2.28 -2.68
C LEU A 185 4.21 -1.64 -1.53
N ALA A 186 4.48 -0.35 -1.63
CA ALA A 186 5.05 0.44 -0.54
C ALA A 186 4.14 1.63 -0.22
N GLY A 187 3.88 1.84 1.06
CA GLY A 187 3.03 2.93 1.53
C GLY A 187 3.11 3.12 3.03
N ARG A 188 2.08 3.74 3.61
CA ARG A 188 1.98 3.93 5.08
C ARG A 188 1.73 2.62 5.81
N ASP A 189 0.88 1.77 5.25
CA ASP A 189 0.40 0.55 5.90
C ASP A 189 0.99 -0.74 5.33
N THR A 190 1.84 -0.60 4.33
CA THR A 190 2.53 -1.71 3.66
C THR A 190 4.00 -1.34 3.51
N ILE A 191 4.87 -2.25 3.95
CA ILE A 191 6.32 -2.10 3.83
C ILE A 191 6.80 -3.06 2.75
N THR A 192 7.63 -2.58 1.84
CA THR A 192 8.35 -3.46 0.91
C THR A 192 9.74 -3.75 1.47
N ALA A 193 10.11 -5.00 1.69
CA ALA A 193 11.46 -5.39 2.09
C ALA A 193 12.20 -5.98 0.88
N MET A 194 13.48 -5.64 0.72
CA MET A 194 14.34 -6.17 -0.34
C MET A 194 15.73 -6.48 0.21
N ARG A 195 16.40 -7.53 -0.27
CA ARG A 195 17.78 -7.85 0.11
C ARG A 195 18.69 -7.85 -1.11
N PHE A 196 19.82 -7.17 -1.00
CA PHE A 196 20.87 -7.15 -2.02
C PHE A 196 22.14 -7.72 -1.41
N VAL A 197 22.84 -8.62 -2.12
CA VAL A 197 24.13 -9.15 -1.67
C VAL A 197 25.23 -8.44 -2.44
N LEU A 198 26.13 -7.75 -1.71
CA LEU A 198 27.24 -7.01 -2.29
C LEU A 198 28.55 -7.78 -2.12
N ASN A 199 29.48 -7.57 -3.05
CA ASN A 199 30.82 -8.15 -2.94
C ASN A 199 31.71 -7.24 -2.06
N ALA A 200 32.14 -7.74 -0.90
CA ALA A 200 32.84 -6.97 0.13
C ALA A 200 34.20 -6.41 -0.31
N SER A 201 34.86 -7.04 -1.30
CA SER A 201 36.19 -6.63 -1.77
C SER A 201 36.23 -5.26 -2.49
N ALA A 202 35.09 -4.60 -2.67
CA ALA A 202 34.97 -3.27 -3.29
C ALA A 202 34.60 -2.15 -2.31
N GLY A 203 34.67 -2.40 -0.99
CA GLY A 203 34.12 -1.56 0.08
C GLY A 203 34.59 -0.11 0.14
N ASP A 204 35.91 0.10 0.15
CA ASP A 204 36.50 1.42 0.39
C ASP A 204 36.43 2.36 -0.84
N ASP A 205 36.22 1.78 -2.02
CA ASP A 205 36.18 2.52 -3.28
C ASP A 205 34.75 2.84 -3.76
N LEU A 206 33.72 2.43 -3.01
CA LEU A 206 32.33 2.71 -3.37
C LEU A 206 32.04 4.23 -3.31
N ARG A 207 31.85 4.84 -4.48
CA ARG A 207 31.50 6.26 -4.62
C ARG A 207 30.00 6.51 -4.48
N ARG A 208 29.17 5.68 -5.13
CA ARG A 208 27.72 5.83 -5.13
C ARG A 208 27.02 4.48 -5.16
N ALA A 209 25.93 4.37 -4.40
CA ALA A 209 24.98 3.29 -4.53
C ALA A 209 23.57 3.85 -4.77
N THR A 210 22.97 3.55 -5.90
CA THR A 210 21.64 4.05 -6.29
C THR A 210 20.66 2.89 -6.39
N LEU A 211 19.65 2.85 -5.53
CA LEU A 211 18.51 1.95 -5.71
C LEU A 211 17.60 2.53 -6.78
N GLN A 212 17.27 1.70 -7.77
CA GLN A 212 16.34 2.04 -8.84
C GLN A 212 15.15 1.08 -8.78
N LEU A 213 13.96 1.65 -8.59
CA LEU A 213 12.69 0.92 -8.69
C LEU A 213 11.85 1.54 -9.78
N THR A 214 11.17 0.71 -10.56
CA THR A 214 10.30 1.18 -11.62
C THR A 214 8.86 1.15 -11.15
N THR A 215 8.18 2.30 -11.17
CA THR A 215 6.75 2.35 -10.88
C THR A 215 5.98 1.59 -11.95
N ASN A 216 4.87 0.97 -11.57
CA ASN A 216 3.93 0.47 -12.57
C ASN A 216 3.20 1.64 -13.23
N ALA A 217 2.64 1.42 -14.43
CA ALA A 217 1.84 2.43 -15.11
C ALA A 217 0.47 2.70 -14.43
N LYS A 218 0.09 1.88 -13.44
CA LYS A 218 -1.17 1.99 -12.69
C LYS A 218 -0.90 2.45 -11.25
N GLN A 219 -0.78 3.76 -11.06
CA GLN A 219 -0.56 4.37 -9.75
C GLN A 219 -1.93 4.77 -9.16
N TYR A 220 -2.26 4.27 -7.96
CA TYR A 220 -3.63 4.37 -7.40
C TYR A 220 -3.78 5.54 -6.41
N GLY A 221 -4.93 6.24 -6.50
CA GLY A 221 -5.25 7.50 -5.81
C GLY A 221 -5.44 7.41 -4.28
N ASN A 222 -5.14 8.53 -3.62
CA ASN A 222 -4.95 8.66 -2.18
C ASN A 222 -6.24 8.85 -1.37
N VAL A 223 -6.34 8.17 -0.23
CA VAL A 223 -7.43 8.30 0.78
C VAL A 223 -7.23 9.52 1.71
N LYS A 224 -6.28 10.44 1.42
CA LYS A 224 -5.75 11.36 2.46
C LYS A 224 -6.18 12.82 2.38
N ASP A 225 -6.58 13.31 1.22
CA ASP A 225 -7.07 14.69 1.10
C ASP A 225 -8.54 14.84 1.52
N TYR A 226 -9.24 13.70 1.65
CA TYR A 226 -10.66 13.64 2.02
C TYR A 226 -10.89 12.65 3.17
N PRO A 227 -10.58 13.03 4.43
CA PRO A 227 -10.90 12.21 5.60
C PRO A 227 -12.40 11.92 5.65
N LEU A 228 -12.77 10.63 5.70
CA LEU A 228 -14.16 10.16 5.64
C LEU A 228 -14.90 10.64 4.37
N ASP A 229 -14.17 10.82 3.26
CA ASP A 229 -14.71 11.27 1.97
C ASP A 229 -15.32 12.68 1.98
N ARG A 230 -15.10 13.45 3.05
CA ARG A 230 -15.61 14.82 3.15
C ARG A 230 -15.03 15.72 2.07
N GLY A 231 -15.89 16.23 1.21
CA GLY A 231 -15.54 17.17 0.15
C GLY A 231 -14.93 16.52 -1.10
N ILE A 232 -14.88 15.19 -1.15
CA ILE A 232 -14.25 14.46 -2.25
C ILE A 232 -14.93 14.66 -3.60
N THR A 233 -16.23 14.94 -3.62
CA THR A 233 -16.99 15.25 -4.84
C THR A 233 -16.61 16.58 -5.49
N LYS A 234 -15.81 17.41 -4.79
CA LYS A 234 -15.26 18.65 -5.34
C LYS A 234 -13.93 18.42 -6.05
N ASP A 235 -13.36 17.23 -5.91
CA ASP A 235 -12.14 16.87 -6.62
C ASP A 235 -12.42 16.84 -8.12
N PRO A 236 -11.62 17.53 -8.97
CA PRO A 236 -11.82 17.54 -10.41
C PRO A 236 -11.72 16.14 -11.04
N ASP A 237 -11.07 15.21 -10.34
CA ASP A 237 -10.98 13.83 -10.76
C ASP A 237 -12.27 13.07 -10.45
N VAL A 238 -13.07 13.48 -9.48
CA VAL A 238 -14.24 12.69 -9.13
C VAL A 238 -15.33 12.84 -10.19
N LEU A 239 -15.56 11.77 -10.97
CA LEU A 239 -16.60 11.69 -11.99
C LEU A 239 -17.98 11.69 -11.38
N MET A 240 -18.11 11.03 -10.24
CA MET A 240 -19.36 10.91 -9.49
C MET A 240 -19.03 10.47 -8.07
N GLY A 241 -19.71 11.07 -7.10
CA GLY A 241 -19.74 10.54 -5.75
C GLY A 241 -21.08 10.82 -5.10
N THR A 242 -21.58 9.85 -4.35
CA THR A 242 -22.87 9.96 -3.68
C THR A 242 -22.70 9.63 -2.19
N GLY A 243 -23.13 10.58 -1.36
CA GLY A 243 -23.18 10.43 0.10
C GLY A 243 -24.59 10.17 0.62
N PHE A 244 -25.59 10.04 -0.27
CA PHE A 244 -27.00 9.82 0.09
C PHE A 244 -27.66 10.89 0.98
N GLU A 245 -26.98 12.03 1.21
CA GLU A 245 -27.49 13.17 1.97
C GLU A 245 -28.68 13.87 1.31
N SER A 246 -28.55 14.07 -0.01
CA SER A 246 -29.51 14.79 -0.83
C SER A 246 -30.82 14.02 -0.96
N ALA A 247 -31.96 14.71 -0.89
CA ALA A 247 -33.25 14.10 -1.21
C ALA A 247 -33.36 13.67 -2.69
N LEU A 248 -32.45 14.15 -3.55
CA LEU A 248 -32.38 13.83 -4.97
C LEU A 248 -31.18 12.94 -5.32
N TRP A 249 -30.55 12.25 -4.36
CA TRP A 249 -29.35 11.42 -4.60
C TRP A 249 -29.50 10.41 -5.74
N PHE A 250 -30.72 9.94 -6.01
CA PHE A 250 -31.02 9.01 -7.10
C PHE A 250 -30.71 9.61 -8.49
N SER A 251 -30.70 10.94 -8.64
CA SER A 251 -30.33 11.60 -9.90
C SER A 251 -28.84 11.52 -10.21
N ASP A 252 -28.01 11.24 -9.20
CA ASP A 252 -26.57 11.03 -9.39
C ASP A 252 -26.34 9.79 -10.28
N TRP A 253 -27.21 8.78 -10.16
CA TRP A 253 -27.19 7.53 -10.90
C TRP A 253 -27.91 7.62 -12.25
N SER A 254 -27.58 6.71 -13.17
CA SER A 254 -28.31 6.57 -14.43
C SER A 254 -29.56 5.70 -14.27
N TYR A 255 -29.52 4.72 -13.38
CA TYR A 255 -30.71 3.99 -12.94
C TYR A 255 -30.57 3.51 -11.49
N VAL A 256 -31.72 3.34 -10.85
CA VAL A 256 -31.86 2.84 -9.48
C VAL A 256 -33.09 1.92 -9.44
N SER A 257 -32.91 0.65 -9.07
CA SER A 257 -34.04 -0.30 -9.00
C SER A 257 -33.76 -1.46 -8.02
N PRO A 258 -34.78 -2.16 -7.48
CA PRO A 258 -36.17 -1.73 -7.39
C PRO A 258 -36.37 -0.69 -6.27
N THR A 259 -37.33 0.24 -6.43
CA THR A 259 -37.47 1.43 -5.56
C THR A 259 -38.07 1.18 -4.16
N LEU A 260 -38.53 -0.05 -3.88
CA LEU A 260 -39.24 -0.39 -2.63
C LEU A 260 -38.36 -1.13 -1.60
N THR A 261 -37.13 -1.46 -1.97
CA THR A 261 -36.23 -2.31 -1.17
C THR A 261 -35.04 -1.54 -0.58
N PHE A 262 -35.01 -0.21 -0.75
CA PHE A 262 -33.99 0.64 -0.16
C PHE A 262 -34.57 1.92 0.43
N GLY A 263 -33.78 2.59 1.26
CA GLY A 263 -34.10 3.91 1.79
C GLY A 263 -32.86 4.51 2.45
N THR A 264 -32.82 5.81 2.64
CA THR A 264 -31.72 6.44 3.37
C THR A 264 -32.04 6.50 4.86
N LEU A 265 -31.03 6.27 5.71
CA LEU A 265 -31.16 6.39 7.16
C LEU A 265 -30.00 7.21 7.73
N ALA A 266 -30.24 7.94 8.83
CA ALA A 266 -29.20 8.64 9.58
C ALA A 266 -28.76 7.87 10.84
N SER A 267 -29.61 6.98 11.37
CA SER A 267 -29.38 6.21 12.59
C SER A 267 -30.25 4.95 12.61
N ASP A 268 -29.73 3.84 13.13
CA ASP A 268 -30.49 2.61 13.40
C ASP A 268 -29.74 1.79 14.47
N ASP A 269 -29.88 2.20 15.73
CA ASP A 269 -29.17 1.59 16.86
C ASP A 269 -29.57 0.12 17.09
N ALA A 270 -30.83 -0.23 16.77
CA ALA A 270 -31.34 -1.60 16.90
C ALA A 270 -30.59 -2.57 15.98
N LEU A 271 -30.12 -2.09 14.83
CA LEU A 271 -29.31 -2.83 13.88
C LEU A 271 -27.84 -2.37 13.88
N GLY A 272 -27.39 -1.67 14.94
CA GLY A 272 -26.00 -1.27 15.17
C GLY A 272 -25.42 -0.27 14.18
N PHE A 273 -26.25 0.46 13.42
CA PHE A 273 -25.78 1.35 12.35
C PHE A 273 -24.93 2.51 12.89
N LYS A 274 -23.77 2.70 12.25
CA LYS A 274 -22.86 3.82 12.51
C LYS A 274 -22.54 4.53 11.19
N PRO A 275 -23.01 5.76 10.97
CA PRO A 275 -22.78 6.47 9.71
C PRO A 275 -21.30 6.87 9.55
N LEU A 276 -20.84 6.97 8.31
CA LEU A 276 -19.54 7.55 7.95
C LEU A 276 -19.62 9.08 7.92
N ASP A 277 -20.64 9.60 7.24
CA ASP A 277 -20.99 11.01 7.16
C ASP A 277 -22.50 11.13 6.95
N GLY A 278 -23.25 11.72 7.89
CA GLY A 278 -24.69 11.91 7.77
C GLY A 278 -25.51 10.61 7.66
N LYS A 279 -26.11 10.39 6.50
CA LYS A 279 -26.97 9.28 6.12
C LYS A 279 -26.20 8.21 5.34
N ALA A 280 -26.78 7.03 5.24
CA ALA A 280 -26.34 6.00 4.32
C ALA A 280 -27.55 5.33 3.65
N LEU A 281 -27.28 4.62 2.56
CA LEU A 281 -28.27 3.79 1.90
C LEU A 281 -28.47 2.47 2.65
N ARG A 282 -29.69 2.22 3.12
CA ARG A 282 -30.16 0.92 3.59
C ARG A 282 -30.65 0.12 2.41
N VAL A 283 -30.27 -1.14 2.35
CA VAL A 283 -30.81 -2.09 1.38
C VAL A 283 -31.42 -3.28 2.13
N LYS A 284 -32.64 -3.65 1.77
CA LYS A 284 -33.34 -4.83 2.25
C LYS A 284 -33.44 -5.83 1.11
N ILE A 285 -32.88 -7.02 1.31
CA ILE A 285 -33.10 -8.16 0.41
C ILE A 285 -34.31 -8.94 0.96
N PRO A 286 -35.44 -9.04 0.23
CA PRO A 286 -36.60 -9.78 0.70
C PRO A 286 -36.29 -11.28 0.86
N HIS A 287 -36.89 -11.92 1.86
CA HIS A 287 -36.77 -13.37 2.06
C HIS A 287 -37.24 -14.13 0.81
N GLY A 288 -36.43 -15.08 0.33
CA GLY A 288 -36.68 -15.81 -0.91
C GLY A 288 -36.32 -15.06 -2.20
N GLY A 289 -35.82 -13.82 -2.09
CA GLY A 289 -35.28 -13.04 -3.21
C GLY A 289 -33.75 -12.96 -3.18
N ASN A 290 -33.17 -12.51 -4.28
CA ASN A 290 -31.74 -12.30 -4.46
C ASN A 290 -31.36 -10.87 -4.89
N VAL A 291 -32.35 -9.96 -4.98
CA VAL A 291 -32.15 -8.57 -5.38
C VAL A 291 -32.72 -7.65 -4.31
N GLY A 292 -31.84 -6.83 -3.72
CA GLY A 292 -32.23 -5.73 -2.83
C GLY A 292 -32.02 -4.36 -3.45
N LEU A 293 -31.06 -4.21 -4.34
CA LEU A 293 -30.75 -2.96 -5.03
C LEU A 293 -29.85 -3.24 -6.23
N ASP A 294 -30.08 -2.49 -7.30
CA ASP A 294 -29.27 -2.39 -8.50
C ASP A 294 -29.11 -0.89 -8.84
N LEU A 295 -27.86 -0.45 -8.92
CA LEU A 295 -27.45 0.92 -9.20
C LEU A 295 -26.49 0.90 -10.38
N GLY A 296 -26.71 1.78 -11.36
CA GLY A 296 -25.78 1.88 -12.48
C GLY A 296 -25.52 3.32 -12.90
N TYR A 297 -24.29 3.53 -13.38
CA TYR A 297 -23.79 4.79 -13.90
C TYR A 297 -23.35 4.59 -15.34
N ASP A 298 -24.14 5.10 -16.28
CA ASP A 298 -23.82 5.13 -17.71
C ASP A 298 -22.84 6.28 -17.96
N PHE A 299 -21.56 5.94 -18.14
CA PHE A 299 -20.50 6.93 -18.31
C PHE A 299 -20.66 7.74 -19.59
N LYS A 300 -20.98 7.10 -20.71
CA LYS A 300 -21.19 7.82 -21.97
C LYS A 300 -22.37 8.78 -21.86
N GLY A 301 -23.47 8.34 -21.24
CA GLY A 301 -24.64 9.17 -21.00
C GLY A 301 -24.39 10.35 -20.04
N LYS A 302 -23.59 10.14 -18.98
CA LYS A 302 -23.34 11.14 -17.93
C LYS A 302 -22.16 12.07 -18.19
N THR A 303 -21.12 11.57 -18.84
CA THR A 303 -19.83 12.28 -19.01
C THR A 303 -19.48 12.55 -20.48
N GLY A 304 -20.27 12.03 -21.43
CA GLY A 304 -20.06 12.19 -22.87
C GLY A 304 -19.04 11.21 -23.48
N SER A 305 -18.36 10.39 -22.67
CA SER A 305 -17.36 9.41 -23.12
C SER A 305 -17.34 8.18 -22.21
N GLU A 306 -16.98 7.02 -22.75
CA GLU A 306 -16.65 5.85 -21.93
C GLU A 306 -15.20 5.97 -21.42
N PRO A 307 -14.94 5.86 -20.11
CA PRO A 307 -13.58 5.76 -19.60
C PRO A 307 -12.99 4.40 -19.96
N GLU A 308 -11.69 4.36 -20.27
CA GLU A 308 -10.97 3.10 -20.51
C GLU A 308 -10.80 2.28 -19.23
N GLU A 309 -10.71 2.94 -18.07
CA GLU A 309 -10.61 2.34 -16.74
C GLU A 309 -11.24 3.28 -15.72
N ILE A 310 -11.90 2.71 -14.71
CA ILE A 310 -12.43 3.49 -13.59
C ILE A 310 -12.21 2.79 -12.26
N TYR A 311 -12.01 3.60 -11.23
CA TYR A 311 -11.90 3.14 -9.86
C TYR A 311 -13.22 3.35 -9.14
N PHE A 312 -13.78 2.27 -8.62
CA PHE A 312 -14.97 2.28 -7.81
C PHE A 312 -14.60 2.00 -6.36
N ARG A 313 -14.95 2.94 -5.48
CA ARG A 313 -14.84 2.77 -4.03
C ARG A 313 -16.23 2.90 -3.43
N TYR A 314 -16.56 1.96 -2.55
CA TYR A 314 -17.77 1.97 -1.73
C TYR A 314 -17.41 1.48 -0.33
N TYR A 315 -18.27 1.74 0.66
CA TYR A 315 -18.18 1.02 1.93
C TYR A 315 -19.47 0.25 2.15
N LEU A 316 -19.33 -0.96 2.66
CA LEU A 316 -20.45 -1.87 2.91
C LEU A 316 -20.47 -2.25 4.38
N ARG A 317 -21.68 -2.30 4.94
CA ARG A 317 -21.93 -2.81 6.28
C ARG A 317 -23.11 -3.77 6.24
N PHE A 318 -22.93 -4.94 6.83
CA PHE A 318 -24.03 -5.85 7.15
C PHE A 318 -24.67 -5.46 8.49
N ALA A 319 -26.00 -5.56 8.56
CA ALA A 319 -26.72 -5.36 9.81
C ALA A 319 -26.38 -6.47 10.82
N ASP A 320 -26.56 -6.21 12.10
CA ASP A 320 -26.17 -7.16 13.16
C ASP A 320 -27.01 -8.45 13.14
N ASP A 321 -28.19 -8.41 12.50
CA ASP A 321 -29.10 -9.53 12.28
C ASP A 321 -28.96 -10.18 10.89
N PHE A 322 -27.93 -9.81 10.13
CA PHE A 322 -27.69 -10.37 8.79
C PHE A 322 -27.20 -11.83 8.89
N VAL A 323 -28.01 -12.75 8.39
CA VAL A 323 -27.78 -14.21 8.36
C VAL A 323 -27.76 -14.76 6.95
#